data_AF-A0A0J7K227-F1
#
_entry.id   AF-A0A0J7K227-F1
#
_cell.length_a   1.000
_cell.length_b   1.000
_cell.length_c   1.000
_cell.angle_alpha   90.00
_cell.angle_beta   90.00
_cell.angle_gamma   90.00
#
_symmetry.space_group_name_H-M   'P 1'
#
loop_
_entity.id
_entity.type
_entity.pdbx_description
1 polymer ?
#
loop_
_entity_poly.entity_id
_entity_poly.type
_entity_poly.pdbx_seq_one_letter_code
_entity_poly.pdbx_strand_id
1 'polypeptide(L)'
;MGRMIMGIRRKGEIEVGEIEIAEEGIMTDTVKSGEEEWRIVGIYVNEDLERKIERLKKWMEESEEGGRRVVIGGDFNARTGEVGEG
;
A
#
# COMPACT_ATOMS: atom_id res chain seq x y z
N MET A 1 -18.68 -8.35 4.69
CA MET A 1 -17.78 -7.17 4.66
C MET A 1 -16.45 -7.57 5.27
N GLY A 2 -15.44 -7.77 4.44
CA GLY A 2 -14.06 -7.95 4.91
C GLY A 2 -13.53 -6.65 5.50
N ARG A 3 -12.60 -6.74 6.45
CA ARG A 3 -11.89 -5.59 7.00
C ARG A 3 -10.40 -5.81 6.82
N MET A 4 -9.68 -4.73 6.52
CA MET A 4 -8.22 -4.75 6.45
C MET A 4 -7.64 -4.48 7.83
N ILE A 5 -6.52 -5.14 8.15
CA ILE A 5 -5.68 -4.83 9.30
C ILE A 5 -4.26 -4.65 8.76
N MET A 6 -3.60 -3.56 9.14
CA MET A 6 -2.18 -3.32 8.88
C MET A 6 -1.41 -3.44 10.20
N GLY A 7 -0.27 -4.12 10.16
CA GLY A 7 0.60 -4.25 11.31
C GLY A 7 2.05 -4.25 10.86
N ILE A 8 2.89 -3.50 11.58
CA ILE A 8 4.32 -3.37 11.27
C ILE A 8 5.13 -4.00 12.38
N ARG A 9 5.87 -5.05 12.03
CA ARG A 9 6.79 -5.70 12.96
C ARG A 9 8.06 -4.88 13.05
N ARG A 10 8.31 -4.30 14.22
CA ARG A 10 9.53 -3.55 14.51
C ARG A 10 10.71 -4.49 14.77
N LYS A 11 11.78 -4.35 13.98
CA LYS A 11 13.06 -5.05 14.19
C LYS A 11 14.20 -4.10 13.83
N GLY A 12 15.17 -3.95 14.71
CA GLY A 12 16.25 -2.97 14.55
C GLY A 12 15.76 -1.53 14.79
N GLU A 13 16.54 -0.56 14.32
CA GLU A 13 16.22 0.87 14.41
C GLU A 13 15.29 1.26 13.26
N ILE A 14 13.99 1.07 13.47
CA ILE A 14 12.95 1.56 12.56
C ILE A 14 12.00 2.50 13.30
N GLU A 15 11.70 3.62 12.67
CA GLU A 15 10.64 4.54 13.10
C GLU A 15 9.39 4.24 12.29
N VAL A 16 8.26 4.18 12.98
CA VAL A 16 6.95 3.90 12.37
C VAL A 16 6.05 5.08 12.66
N GLY A 17 5.42 5.59 11.61
CA GLY A 17 4.45 6.66 11.67
C GLY A 17 3.10 6.18 12.21
N GLU A 18 2.07 6.97 11.90
CA GLU A 18 0.69 6.60 12.19
C GLU A 18 0.10 5.86 10.99
N ILE A 19 -0.61 4.76 11.28
CA ILE A 19 -1.41 4.06 10.28
C ILE A 19 -2.65 4.91 10.01
N GLU A 20 -2.80 5.34 8.76
CA GLU A 20 -3.94 6.14 8.30
C GLU A 20 -4.84 5.32 7.38
N ILE A 21 -6.15 5.53 7.50
CA ILE A 21 -7.12 5.04 6.52
C ILE A 21 -7.26 6.13 5.46
N ALA A 22 -6.59 5.96 4.33
CA ALA A 22 -6.63 6.93 3.24
C ALA A 22 -7.98 6.93 2.52
N GLU A 23 -8.59 5.76 2.38
CA GLU A 23 -9.95 5.55 1.87
C GLU A 23 -10.43 4.15 2.28
N GLU A 24 -11.71 3.84 2.07
CA GLU A 24 -12.21 2.47 2.29
C GLU A 24 -11.41 1.47 1.47
N GLY A 25 -10.74 0.51 2.12
CA GLY A 25 -9.91 -0.48 1.43
C GLY A 25 -8.51 0.01 1.05
N ILE A 26 -8.07 1.21 1.49
CA ILE A 26 -6.66 1.61 1.43
C ILE A 26 -6.20 2.14 2.79
N MET A 27 -5.14 1.53 3.33
CA MET A 27 -4.42 1.99 4.51
C MET A 27 -2.99 2.39 4.12
N THR A 28 -2.42 3.37 4.81
CA THR A 28 -1.05 3.83 4.57
C THR A 28 -0.31 4.02 5.90
N ASP A 29 1.00 3.83 5.88
CA ASP A 29 1.89 4.16 7.00
C ASP A 29 3.27 4.59 6.45
N THR A 30 4.04 5.26 7.31
CA THR A 30 5.43 5.64 7.07
C THR A 30 6.36 4.75 7.87
N VAL A 31 7.38 4.21 7.22
CA VAL A 31 8.49 3.53 7.89
C VAL A 31 9.79 4.21 7.51
N LYS A 32 10.59 4.57 8.51
CA LYS A 32 11.92 5.13 8.29
C LYS A 32 12.98 4.23 8.90
N SER A 33 14.07 4.03 8.17
CA SER A 33 15.23 3.24 8.59
C SER A 33 16.50 3.97 8.18
N GLY A 34 17.13 4.66 9.11
CA GLY A 34 18.25 5.57 8.81
C GLY A 34 17.81 6.73 7.92
N GLU A 35 18.46 6.86 6.76
CA GLU A 35 18.14 7.88 5.75
C GLU A 35 17.03 7.44 4.78
N GLU A 36 16.64 6.16 4.79
CA GLU A 36 15.62 5.64 3.89
C GLU A 36 14.22 5.84 4.48
N GLU A 37 13.35 6.50 3.71
CA GLU A 37 11.93 6.66 4.04
C GLU A 37 11.06 5.84 3.08
N TRP A 38 10.11 5.12 3.65
CA TRP A 38 9.21 4.21 2.95
C TRP A 38 7.75 4.58 3.24
N ARG A 39 6.91 4.58 2.21
CA ARG A 39 5.45 4.55 2.33
C ARG A 39 4.97 3.12 2.15
N ILE A 40 4.29 2.58 3.15
CA ILE A 40 3.67 1.27 3.10
C ILE A 40 2.19 1.48 2.80
N VAL A 41 1.69 0.87 1.73
CA VAL A 41 0.30 0.97 1.30
C VAL A 41 -0.33 -0.42 1.32
N GLY A 42 -1.38 -0.57 2.13
CA GLY A 42 -2.22 -1.75 2.21
C GLY A 42 -3.46 -1.57 1.34
N ILE A 43 -3.78 -2.53 0.46
CA ILE A 43 -4.94 -2.45 -0.44
C ILE A 43 -5.87 -3.65 -0.28
N TYR A 44 -7.17 -3.36 -0.30
CA TYR A 44 -8.26 -4.30 -0.39
C TYR A 44 -9.27 -3.76 -1.39
N VAL A 45 -9.39 -4.39 -2.55
CA VAL A 45 -10.27 -3.94 -3.63
C VAL A 45 -11.66 -4.53 -3.44
N ASN A 46 -12.67 -3.67 -3.28
CA ASN A 46 -14.08 -4.06 -3.29
C ASN A 46 -14.80 -3.27 -4.40
N GLU A 47 -15.01 -3.91 -5.55
CA GLU A 47 -15.75 -3.39 -6.74
C GLU A 47 -15.22 -2.10 -7.41
N ASP A 48 -14.31 -1.34 -6.78
CA ASP A 48 -13.80 -0.04 -7.26
C ASP A 48 -12.28 -0.09 -7.57
N LEU A 49 -11.88 -0.98 -8.50
CA LEU A 49 -10.46 -1.21 -8.82
C LEU A 49 -9.81 -0.02 -9.54
N GLU A 50 -10.48 0.55 -10.54
CA GLU A 50 -9.91 1.61 -11.39
C GLU A 50 -9.57 2.86 -10.60
N ARG A 51 -10.49 3.34 -9.77
CA ARG A 51 -10.28 4.52 -8.92
C ARG A 51 -9.11 4.33 -7.96
N LYS A 52 -8.99 3.13 -7.40
CA LYS A 52 -7.87 2.78 -6.52
C LYS A 52 -6.54 2.78 -7.27
N ILE A 53 -6.50 2.23 -8.49
CA ILE A 53 -5.29 2.27 -9.32
C ILE A 53 -4.89 3.70 -9.67
N GLU A 54 -5.83 4.58 -10.04
CA GLU A 54 -5.53 5.99 -10.31
C GLU A 54 -4.94 6.72 -9.10
N ARG A 55 -5.48 6.45 -7.90
CA ARG A 55 -4.94 6.97 -6.64
C ARG A 55 -3.49 6.54 -6.42
N LEU A 56 -3.18 5.26 -6.65
CA LEU A 56 -1.82 4.73 -6.50
C LEU A 56 -0.86 5.34 -7.51
N LYS A 57 -1.27 5.54 -8.76
CA LYS A 57 -0.44 6.21 -9.78
C LYS A 57 -0.04 7.60 -9.31
N LYS A 58 -1.00 8.39 -8.82
CA LYS A 58 -0.72 9.73 -8.27
C LYS A 58 0.27 9.67 -7.11
N TRP A 59 0.13 8.71 -6.19
CA TRP A 59 1.08 8.55 -5.09
C TRP A 59 2.48 8.11 -5.54
N MET A 60 2.59 7.32 -6.61
CA MET A 60 3.88 6.98 -7.19
C MET A 60 4.58 8.22 -7.76
N GLU A 61 3.85 9.06 -8.50
CA GLU A 61 4.36 10.33 -9.03
C GLU A 61 4.82 11.27 -7.91
N GLU A 62 4.00 11.49 -6.87
CA GLU A 62 4.36 12.31 -5.71
C GLU A 62 5.58 11.77 -4.94
N SER A 63 5.80 10.45 -4.96
CA SER A 63 6.90 9.82 -4.23
C SER A 63 8.22 9.88 -4.99
N GLU A 64 8.20 9.82 -6.32
CA GLU A 64 9.38 10.05 -7.16
C GLU A 64 9.94 11.46 -6.97
N GLU A 65 9.07 12.47 -6.83
CA GLU A 65 9.48 13.86 -6.57
C GLU A 65 10.10 14.05 -5.17
N GLY A 66 9.69 13.23 -4.19
CA GLY A 66 10.11 13.33 -2.79
C GLY A 66 11.27 12.42 -2.38
N GLY A 67 11.80 11.59 -3.27
CA GLY A 67 12.87 10.63 -2.97
C GLY A 67 12.46 9.47 -2.05
N ARG A 68 11.14 9.31 -1.82
CA ARG A 68 10.57 8.32 -0.91
C ARG A 68 10.23 7.03 -1.65
N ARG A 69 10.56 5.88 -1.08
CA ARG A 69 10.19 4.59 -1.69
C ARG A 69 8.76 4.20 -1.30
N VAL A 70 8.05 3.51 -2.19
CA VAL A 70 6.67 3.05 -1.93
C VAL A 70 6.61 1.54 -2.08
N VAL A 71 6.01 0.87 -1.09
CA VAL A 71 5.67 -0.55 -1.15
C VAL A 71 4.16 -0.67 -1.06
N ILE A 72 3.58 -1.34 -2.03
CA ILE A 72 2.13 -1.58 -2.11
C ILE A 72 1.91 -3.09 -1.98
N GLY A 73 1.05 -3.50 -1.04
CA GLY A 73 0.69 -4.89 -0.83
C GLY A 73 -0.74 -5.04 -0.34
N GLY A 74 -1.28 -6.25 -0.44
CA GLY A 74 -2.64 -6.56 -0.01
C GLY A 74 -3.38 -7.44 -1.00
N ASP A 75 -4.70 -7.44 -0.90
CA ASP A 75 -5.58 -8.22 -1.76
C ASP A 75 -6.19 -7.32 -2.84
N PHE A 76 -5.63 -7.42 -4.04
CA PHE A 76 -6.09 -6.66 -5.20
C PHE A 76 -7.38 -7.24 -5.81
N ASN A 77 -7.82 -8.44 -5.40
CA ASN A 77 -8.87 -9.20 -6.07
C ASN A 77 -8.68 -9.29 -7.61
N ALA A 78 -7.43 -9.19 -8.07
CA ALA A 78 -7.07 -9.18 -9.47
C ALA A 78 -6.48 -10.54 -9.85
N ARG A 79 -7.06 -11.18 -10.87
CA ARG A 79 -6.48 -12.37 -11.48
C ARG A 79 -5.44 -11.93 -12.51
N THR A 80 -4.17 -12.17 -12.23
CA THR A 80 -3.06 -11.84 -13.14
C THR A 80 -2.61 -13.02 -14.01
N GLY A 81 -3.15 -14.22 -13.76
CA GLY A 81 -2.92 -15.39 -14.61
C GLY A 81 -3.99 -15.52 -15.69
N GLU A 82 -3.59 -16.01 -16.86
CA GLU A 82 -4.53 -16.58 -17.84
C GLU A 82 -5.18 -17.83 -17.22
N VAL A 83 -6.46 -17.99 -17.48
CA VAL A 83 -7.35 -19.00 -16.89
C VAL A 83 -6.63 -20.36 -16.78
N GLY A 84 -6.63 -20.94 -15.58
CA GLY A 84 -6.14 -22.31 -15.42
C GLY A 84 -6.95 -23.23 -16.33
N GLU A 85 -6.29 -23.81 -17.33
CA GLU A 85 -6.86 -24.87 -18.14
C GLU A 85 -7.19 -26.04 -17.20
N GLY A 86 -8.49 -26.28 -17.02
CA GLY A 86 -9.02 -27.47 -16.35
C GLY A 86 -9.18 -28.62 -17.33
#